data_AF-A0A7W5GBE0-F1
#
_entry.id   AF-A0A7W5GBE0-F1
#
_cell.length_a   1.000
_cell.length_b   1.000
_cell.length_c   1.000
_cell.angle_alpha   90.00
_cell.angle_beta   90.00
_cell.angle_gamma   90.00
#
_symmetry.space_group_name_H-M   'P 1'
#
loop_
_entity.id
_entity.type
_entity.pdbx_description
1 polymer ?
#
loop_
_entity_poly.entity_id
_entity_poly.type
_entity_poly.pdbx_seq_one_letter_code
_entity_poly.pdbx_strand_id
1 'polypeptide(L)'
;MKRLFLIAIMIMLTSCGAHHGEGGQVNKIDAELAHKLAEPKLHHKDELFEMTLNIEKTAFAKGEPIDYSVSLTYIGDQDSITIWGPSTYLVFYLTDGKRIEMEGANTTELQPTVLKRGEKHHFPFHKSGGYSQDDPDASFWKTFYGEKELLLPSGTYLIAANTDFSLDEKVVDSYYRGFVHATITVE
;
A
#
# COMPACT_ATOMS: atom_id res chain seq x y z
N MET A 1 43.75 12.83 -66.43
CA MET A 1 42.93 11.59 -66.35
C MET A 1 42.65 11.33 -64.87
N LYS A 2 41.51 11.79 -64.34
CA LYS A 2 40.39 10.95 -63.84
C LYS A 2 40.93 9.66 -63.17
N ARG A 3 40.79 9.45 -61.85
CA ARG A 3 39.51 9.12 -61.19
C ARG A 3 39.51 9.47 -59.69
N LEU A 4 38.45 10.18 -59.31
CA LEU A 4 37.86 10.32 -57.97
C LEU A 4 37.69 8.93 -57.32
N PHE A 5 38.11 8.76 -56.07
CA PHE A 5 37.69 7.64 -55.23
C PHE A 5 36.51 8.11 -54.37
N LEU A 6 35.37 7.45 -54.56
CA LEU A 6 34.08 7.70 -53.95
C LEU A 6 34.05 7.24 -52.48
N ILE A 7 33.58 8.15 -51.63
CA ILE A 7 33.05 7.91 -50.28
C ILE A 7 31.69 7.21 -50.41
N ALA A 8 31.42 6.17 -49.61
CA ALA A 8 30.13 5.93 -48.95
C ALA A 8 30.20 4.65 -48.10
N ILE A 9 30.43 4.80 -46.80
CA ILE A 9 30.20 3.75 -45.81
C ILE A 9 28.68 3.68 -45.60
N MET A 10 28.08 2.64 -46.17
CA MET A 10 26.65 2.33 -46.06
C MET A 10 26.44 1.53 -44.77
N ILE A 11 26.20 2.24 -43.65
CA ILE A 11 25.78 1.61 -42.39
C ILE A 11 24.33 1.16 -42.58
N MET A 12 24.13 -0.15 -42.72
CA MET A 12 22.80 -0.75 -42.72
C MET A 12 22.18 -0.60 -41.33
N LEU A 13 21.12 0.20 -41.24
CA LEU A 13 20.20 0.21 -40.11
C LEU A 13 19.29 -1.03 -40.21
N THR A 14 19.67 -2.10 -39.52
CA THR A 14 18.77 -3.23 -39.25
C THR A 14 17.84 -2.86 -38.10
N SER A 15 16.62 -2.50 -38.47
CA SER A 15 15.34 -3.00 -37.93
C SER A 15 15.40 -3.72 -36.57
N CYS A 16 14.68 -3.15 -35.60
CA CYS A 16 13.75 -3.89 -34.77
C CYS A 16 12.53 -2.99 -34.53
N GLY A 17 11.55 -3.09 -35.43
CA GLY A 17 10.17 -2.81 -35.07
C GLY A 17 9.57 -4.05 -34.43
N ALA A 18 8.99 -3.89 -33.24
CA ALA A 18 8.04 -4.78 -32.58
C ALA A 18 7.62 -4.06 -31.29
N HIS A 19 6.37 -4.01 -30.87
CA HIS A 19 5.07 -4.30 -31.46
C HIS A 19 4.11 -3.61 -30.49
N HIS A 20 3.15 -2.85 -31.00
CA HIS A 20 2.01 -2.39 -30.21
C HIS A 20 1.29 -3.63 -29.67
N GLY A 21 1.07 -3.68 -28.36
CA GLY A 21 0.39 -4.77 -27.67
C GLY A 21 -0.47 -4.21 -26.55
N GLU A 22 -1.59 -3.60 -26.92
CA GLU A 22 -2.78 -3.67 -26.08
C GLU A 22 -3.22 -5.13 -26.03
N GLY A 23 -3.37 -5.66 -24.82
CA GLY A 23 -3.82 -7.02 -24.57
C GLY A 23 -3.93 -7.22 -23.08
N GLY A 24 -5.15 -7.07 -22.56
CA GLY A 24 -5.46 -7.21 -21.14
C GLY A 24 -4.92 -8.51 -20.56
N GLN A 25 -4.10 -8.38 -19.51
CA GLN A 25 -3.85 -9.47 -18.59
C GLN A 25 -4.88 -9.37 -17.47
N VAL A 26 -5.85 -10.28 -17.50
CA VAL A 26 -6.57 -10.65 -16.29
C VAL A 26 -5.54 -11.27 -15.36
N ASN A 27 -5.21 -10.53 -14.30
CA ASN A 27 -4.10 -10.79 -13.39
C ASN A 27 -4.15 -12.21 -12.81
N LYS A 28 -3.05 -12.94 -12.97
CA LYS A 28 -2.70 -13.98 -12.00
C LYS A 28 -2.53 -13.25 -10.66
N ILE A 29 -3.21 -13.72 -9.62
CA ILE A 29 -2.95 -13.24 -8.26
C ILE A 29 -1.44 -13.34 -8.04
N ASP A 30 -0.81 -12.22 -7.72
CA ASP A 30 0.61 -12.15 -7.43
C ASP A 30 0.95 -13.21 -6.36
N ALA A 31 2.05 -13.94 -6.54
CA ALA A 31 2.50 -14.95 -5.59
C ALA A 31 2.69 -14.34 -4.18
N GLU A 32 3.06 -13.06 -4.10
CA GLU A 32 3.15 -12.34 -2.83
C GLU A 32 1.76 -12.13 -2.20
N LEU A 33 0.77 -11.71 -3.00
CA LEU A 33 -0.60 -11.54 -2.51
C LEU A 33 -1.21 -12.87 -2.07
N ALA A 34 -0.97 -13.95 -2.83
CA ALA A 34 -1.43 -15.29 -2.47
C ALA A 34 -0.85 -15.75 -1.13
N HIS A 35 0.44 -15.48 -0.87
CA HIS A 35 1.06 -15.76 0.42
C HIS A 35 0.42 -14.94 1.55
N LYS A 36 0.24 -13.63 1.36
CA LYS A 36 -0.39 -12.76 2.37
C LYS A 36 -1.84 -13.13 2.68
N LEU A 37 -2.57 -13.63 1.68
CA LEU A 37 -3.94 -14.12 1.85
C LEU A 37 -4.01 -15.41 2.68
N ALA A 38 -2.98 -16.25 2.60
CA ALA A 38 -2.93 -17.53 3.31
C ALA A 38 -2.45 -17.40 4.77
N GLU A 39 -1.59 -16.42 5.06
CA GLU A 39 -0.93 -16.29 6.36
C GLU A 39 -1.19 -14.92 7.01
N PRO A 40 -2.27 -14.75 7.79
CA PRO A 40 -2.56 -13.47 8.43
C PRO A 40 -1.46 -13.09 9.43
N LYS A 41 -1.07 -11.82 9.43
CA LYS A 41 -0.14 -11.23 10.39
C LYS A 41 -0.84 -10.11 11.16
N LEU A 42 -1.63 -10.49 12.17
CA LEU A 42 -2.36 -9.54 13.01
C LEU A 42 -1.45 -8.75 13.95
N HIS A 43 -0.28 -9.30 14.28
CA HIS A 43 0.67 -8.70 15.21
C HIS A 43 2.06 -8.63 14.57
N HIS A 44 2.70 -7.48 14.68
CA HIS A 44 4.09 -7.24 14.35
C HIS A 44 4.78 -6.71 15.61
N LYS A 45 5.91 -7.29 15.98
CA LYS A 45 6.67 -6.87 17.15
C LYS A 45 8.15 -7.08 16.92
N ASP A 46 8.96 -6.08 17.25
CA ASP A 46 10.41 -6.16 17.28
C ASP A 46 10.97 -5.49 18.55
N GLU A 47 12.22 -5.03 18.50
CA GLU A 47 12.89 -4.39 19.64
C GLU A 47 12.39 -2.97 19.93
N LEU A 48 11.80 -2.29 18.94
CA LEU A 48 11.42 -0.88 19.05
C LEU A 48 9.91 -0.69 19.07
N PHE A 49 9.15 -1.49 18.31
CA PHE A 49 7.72 -1.24 18.12
C PHE A 49 6.88 -2.52 18.18
N GLU A 50 5.64 -2.33 18.62
CA GLU A 50 4.56 -3.31 18.54
C GLU A 50 3.40 -2.70 17.76
N MET A 51 2.98 -3.38 16.70
CA MET A 51 1.87 -3.00 15.83
C MET A 51 0.84 -4.12 15.80
N THR A 52 -0.45 -3.78 15.94
CA THR A 52 -1.54 -4.76 15.95
C THR A 52 -2.69 -4.30 15.07
N LEU A 53 -3.12 -5.15 14.14
CA LEU A 53 -4.40 -5.01 13.44
C LEU A 53 -5.52 -5.47 14.37
N ASN A 54 -6.37 -4.54 14.80
CA ASN A 54 -7.52 -4.85 15.64
C ASN A 54 -8.75 -5.03 14.76
N ILE A 55 -9.24 -6.26 14.68
CA ILE A 55 -10.47 -6.62 13.98
C ILE A 55 -11.18 -7.71 14.78
N GLU A 56 -12.51 -7.61 14.93
CA GLU A 56 -13.29 -8.55 15.75
C GLU A 56 -13.47 -9.91 15.07
N LYS A 57 -13.70 -9.90 13.75
CA LYS A 57 -13.96 -11.10 12.94
C LYS A 57 -13.49 -10.90 11.50
N THR A 58 -13.34 -11.99 10.76
CA THR A 58 -12.85 -11.99 9.38
C THR A 58 -13.88 -12.47 8.35
N ALA A 59 -15.11 -12.73 8.78
CA ALA A 59 -16.23 -13.10 7.93
C ALA A 59 -17.41 -12.17 8.20
N PHE A 60 -17.90 -11.54 7.14
CA PHE A 60 -18.94 -10.52 7.18
C PHE A 60 -20.07 -10.86 6.22
N ALA A 61 -21.29 -10.49 6.56
CA ALA A 61 -22.40 -10.57 5.62
C ALA A 61 -22.32 -9.42 4.61
N LYS A 62 -22.85 -9.61 3.41
CA LYS A 62 -23.00 -8.52 2.44
C LYS A 62 -23.81 -7.36 3.02
N GLY A 63 -23.24 -6.16 2.96
CA GLY A 63 -23.85 -4.94 3.50
C GLY A 63 -23.62 -4.76 5.01
N GLU A 64 -22.90 -5.67 5.66
CA GLU A 64 -22.40 -5.45 7.01
C GLU A 64 -21.20 -4.49 7.00
N PRO A 65 -21.18 -3.45 7.85
CA PRO A 65 -20.02 -2.59 8.02
C PRO A 65 -18.80 -3.36 8.54
N ILE A 66 -17.65 -3.16 7.91
CA ILE A 66 -16.37 -3.70 8.37
C ILE A 66 -15.66 -2.62 9.17
N ASP A 67 -15.58 -2.79 10.49
CA ASP A 67 -14.81 -1.92 11.37
C ASP A 67 -13.49 -2.61 11.77
N TYR A 68 -12.39 -1.88 11.60
CA TYR A 68 -11.08 -2.29 12.06
C TYR A 68 -10.18 -1.08 12.28
N SER A 69 -9.10 -1.31 13.01
CA SER A 69 -8.14 -0.27 13.34
C SER A 69 -6.75 -0.87 13.48
N VAL A 70 -5.76 -0.02 13.66
CA VAL A 70 -4.41 -0.43 14.02
C VAL A 70 -3.99 0.26 15.30
N SER A 71 -3.21 -0.43 16.11
CA SER A 71 -2.48 0.18 17.21
C SER A 71 -0.99 0.08 16.98
N LEU A 72 -0.26 1.17 17.24
CA LEU A 72 1.20 1.22 17.25
C LEU A 72 1.66 1.65 18.65
N THR A 73 2.68 0.99 19.18
CA THR A 73 3.26 1.30 20.49
C THR A 73 4.78 1.26 20.39
N TYR A 74 5.45 2.33 20.85
CA TYR A 74 6.89 2.30 21.05
C TYR A 74 7.20 1.50 22.32
N ILE A 75 8.01 0.45 22.19
CA ILE A 75 8.36 -0.50 23.25
C ILE A 75 9.86 -0.57 23.55
N GLY A 76 10.66 0.27 22.88
CA GLY A 76 12.11 0.34 23.10
C GLY A 76 12.51 0.80 24.50
N ASP A 77 13.82 0.84 24.75
CA ASP A 77 14.36 1.03 26.10
C ASP A 77 14.28 2.47 26.63
N GLN A 78 14.24 3.46 25.74
CA GLN A 78 14.17 4.87 26.12
C GLN A 78 12.73 5.27 26.50
N ASP A 79 12.57 6.33 27.28
CA ASP A 79 11.24 6.83 27.68
C ASP A 79 10.42 7.35 26.49
N SER A 80 11.08 7.78 25.42
CA SER A 80 10.46 8.22 24.17
C SER A 80 11.44 8.13 23.00
N ILE A 81 10.90 8.13 21.79
CA ILE A 81 11.64 8.27 20.54
C ILE A 81 11.02 9.39 19.69
N THR A 82 11.86 10.12 18.96
CA THR A 82 11.40 11.03 17.91
C THR A 82 11.52 10.31 16.57
N ILE A 83 10.41 10.14 15.87
CA ILE A 83 10.37 9.65 14.50
C ILE A 83 10.20 10.83 13.54
N TRP A 84 10.64 10.67 12.30
CA TRP A 84 10.61 11.70 11.27
C TRP A 84 9.93 11.18 10.01
N GLY A 85 8.93 11.90 9.53
CA GLY A 85 8.18 11.50 8.34
C GLY A 85 6.87 12.27 8.21
N PRO A 86 5.94 11.79 7.37
CA PRO A 86 4.64 12.41 7.26
C PRO A 86 3.92 12.42 8.61
N SER A 87 3.10 13.45 8.81
CA SER A 87 2.17 13.55 9.94
C SER A 87 1.27 12.33 10.06
N THR A 88 0.91 11.73 8.92
CA THR A 88 0.27 10.41 8.82
C THR A 88 1.35 9.37 8.55
N TYR A 89 1.96 8.82 9.59
CA TYR A 89 3.03 7.82 9.46
C TYR A 89 2.50 6.38 9.39
N LEU A 90 1.19 6.19 9.28
CA LEU A 90 0.52 4.90 9.12
C LEU A 90 -0.53 4.99 8.01
N VAL A 91 -0.50 4.04 7.09
CA VAL A 91 -1.43 3.93 5.97
C VAL A 91 -2.12 2.58 5.95
N PHE A 92 -3.34 2.57 5.44
CA PHE A 92 -4.12 1.36 5.21
C PHE A 92 -4.05 0.93 3.75
N TYR A 93 -4.13 -0.38 3.53
CA TYR A 93 -4.21 -1.01 2.22
C TYR A 93 -5.38 -1.99 2.19
N LEU A 94 -6.07 -2.06 1.06
CA LEU A 94 -7.16 -3.00 0.82
C LEU A 94 -7.13 -3.45 -0.64
N THR A 95 -7.18 -4.76 -0.87
CA THR A 95 -7.28 -5.29 -2.24
C THR A 95 -8.09 -6.58 -2.32
N ASP A 96 -8.76 -6.82 -3.45
CA ASP A 96 -9.30 -8.13 -3.84
C ASP A 96 -8.36 -8.90 -4.80
N GLY A 97 -7.19 -8.33 -5.09
CA GLY A 97 -6.23 -8.85 -6.07
C GLY A 97 -6.69 -8.78 -7.53
N LYS A 98 -7.78 -8.05 -7.80
CA LYS A 98 -8.40 -7.96 -9.12
C LYS A 98 -8.74 -6.51 -9.46
N ARG A 99 -9.84 -5.99 -8.94
CA ARG A 99 -10.42 -4.69 -9.33
C ARG A 99 -10.34 -3.68 -8.20
N ILE A 100 -10.52 -4.12 -6.97
CA ILE A 100 -10.46 -3.24 -5.80
C ILE A 100 -9.01 -3.22 -5.36
N GLU A 101 -8.41 -2.03 -5.46
CA GLU A 101 -7.11 -1.72 -4.89
C GLU A 101 -7.17 -0.31 -4.32
N MET A 102 -7.01 -0.20 -3.00
CA MET A 102 -6.97 1.04 -2.26
C MET A 102 -5.64 1.10 -1.53
N GLU A 103 -4.83 2.09 -1.88
CA GLU A 103 -3.58 2.39 -1.21
C GLU A 103 -3.74 3.65 -0.36
N GLY A 104 -3.13 3.65 0.83
CA GLY A 104 -3.08 4.83 1.65
C GLY A 104 -2.13 5.86 1.05
N ALA A 105 -2.54 7.13 1.07
CA ALA A 105 -1.74 8.24 0.62
C ALA A 105 -1.13 8.95 1.82
N ASN A 106 0.17 9.22 1.72
CA ASN A 106 0.89 10.07 2.64
C ASN A 106 1.45 11.28 1.91
N THR A 107 1.61 12.36 2.65
CA THR A 107 2.33 13.55 2.22
C THR A 107 3.85 13.33 2.40
N THR A 108 4.68 14.24 1.89
CA THR A 108 6.14 14.07 1.84
C THR A 108 6.88 14.96 2.84
N GLU A 109 6.18 15.61 3.77
CA GLU A 109 6.83 16.40 4.82
C GLU A 109 7.67 15.51 5.75
N LEU A 110 8.74 16.11 6.27
CA LEU A 110 9.58 15.50 7.29
C LEU A 110 9.24 16.12 8.64
N GLN A 111 8.13 15.69 9.23
CA GLN A 111 7.65 16.19 10.50
C GLN A 111 8.18 15.34 11.65
N PRO A 112 8.75 15.96 12.72
CA PRO A 112 9.10 15.22 13.93
C PRO A 112 7.84 14.84 14.71
N THR A 113 7.75 13.58 15.11
CA THR A 113 6.70 13.06 16.00
C THR A 113 7.34 12.35 17.18
N VAL A 114 7.00 12.75 18.40
CA VAL A 114 7.48 12.10 19.63
C VAL A 114 6.51 11.01 20.03
N LEU A 115 7.00 9.78 20.13
CA LEU A 115 6.26 8.62 20.63
C LEU A 115 6.79 8.29 22.03
N LYS A 116 5.89 8.22 23.02
CA LYS A 116 6.26 7.84 24.39
C LYS A 116 6.20 6.34 24.55
N ARG A 117 7.12 5.79 25.35
CA ARG A 117 7.18 4.37 25.62
C ARG A 117 5.88 3.89 26.28
N GLY A 118 5.32 2.82 25.75
CA GLY A 118 4.08 2.21 26.24
C GLY A 118 2.81 2.98 25.92
N GLU A 119 2.89 4.16 25.29
CA GLU A 119 1.70 4.87 24.79
C GLU A 119 1.17 4.17 23.54
N LYS A 120 -0.09 3.75 23.59
CA LYS A 120 -0.75 3.08 22.47
C LYS A 120 -1.43 4.11 21.57
N HIS A 121 -0.84 4.34 20.40
CA HIS A 121 -1.43 5.17 19.36
C HIS A 121 -2.45 4.34 18.57
N HIS A 122 -3.70 4.81 18.50
CA HIS A 122 -4.80 4.11 17.84
C HIS A 122 -5.19 4.83 16.55
N PHE A 123 -5.28 4.05 15.47
CA PHE A 123 -5.58 4.53 14.12
C PHE A 123 -6.83 3.81 13.62
N PRO A 124 -8.01 4.45 13.63
CA PRO A 124 -9.19 3.88 13.01
C PRO A 124 -8.99 3.79 11.49
N PHE A 125 -9.59 2.78 10.86
CA PHE A 125 -9.60 2.70 9.40
C PHE A 125 -10.35 3.88 8.80
N HIS A 126 -9.73 4.50 7.80
CA HIS A 126 -10.37 5.45 6.91
C HIS A 126 -10.00 5.13 5.47
N LYS A 127 -10.97 5.23 4.57
CA LYS A 127 -10.69 5.13 3.14
C LYS A 127 -9.80 6.30 2.74
N SER A 128 -8.75 5.97 1.99
CA SER A 128 -7.79 6.91 1.45
C SER A 128 -7.63 6.63 -0.04
N GLY A 129 -7.42 7.67 -0.83
CA GLY A 129 -7.17 7.55 -2.25
C GLY A 129 -8.01 8.50 -3.08
N GLY A 130 -7.99 8.27 -4.39
CA GLY A 130 -8.74 9.06 -5.36
C GLY A 130 -8.93 8.27 -6.64
N TYR A 131 -9.74 8.81 -7.54
CA TYR A 131 -9.99 8.25 -8.86
C TYR A 131 -10.10 9.37 -9.89
N SER A 132 -9.78 9.07 -11.14
CA SER A 132 -10.01 9.99 -12.25
C SER A 132 -11.48 9.93 -12.69
N GLN A 133 -12.03 11.05 -13.18
CA GLN A 133 -13.37 11.04 -13.80
C GLN A 133 -13.41 10.22 -15.10
N ASP A 134 -12.25 10.03 -15.73
CA ASP A 134 -12.11 9.22 -16.96
C ASP A 134 -11.87 7.73 -16.64
N ASP A 135 -11.82 7.33 -15.36
CA ASP A 135 -11.69 5.94 -14.96
C ASP A 135 -12.95 5.14 -15.39
N PRO A 136 -12.81 3.97 -16.05
CA PRO A 136 -13.95 3.14 -16.43
C PRO A 136 -14.85 2.74 -15.25
N ASP A 137 -14.29 2.65 -14.05
CA ASP A 137 -14.96 2.35 -12.78
C ASP A 137 -15.22 3.61 -11.93
N ALA A 138 -15.13 4.82 -12.49
CA ALA A 138 -15.31 6.09 -11.75
C ALA A 138 -16.60 6.14 -10.91
N SER A 139 -17.69 5.57 -11.41
CA SER A 139 -18.96 5.50 -10.67
C SER A 139 -18.88 4.60 -9.43
N PHE A 140 -18.14 3.49 -9.52
CA PHE A 140 -17.86 2.62 -8.39
C PHE A 140 -17.00 3.36 -7.36
N TRP A 141 -15.89 3.96 -7.78
CA TRP A 141 -14.99 4.70 -6.89
C TRP A 141 -15.64 5.89 -6.21
N LYS A 142 -16.48 6.64 -6.95
CA LYS A 142 -17.28 7.73 -6.39
C LYS A 142 -18.18 7.26 -5.25
N THR A 143 -18.82 6.10 -5.42
CA THR A 143 -19.69 5.52 -4.39
C THR A 143 -18.86 4.97 -3.23
N PHE A 144 -17.79 4.25 -3.53
CA PHE A 144 -16.89 3.65 -2.55
C PHE A 144 -16.28 4.70 -1.61
N TYR A 145 -15.72 5.79 -2.16
CA TYR A 145 -15.13 6.88 -1.38
C TYR A 145 -16.18 7.84 -0.78
N GLY A 146 -17.39 7.89 -1.33
CA GLY A 146 -18.49 8.68 -0.79
C GLY A 146 -19.18 8.04 0.43
N GLU A 147 -19.10 6.72 0.56
CA GLU A 147 -19.62 5.97 1.71
C GLU A 147 -18.67 6.09 2.91
N LYS A 148 -19.22 6.38 4.09
CA LYS A 148 -18.45 6.52 5.33
C LYS A 148 -18.02 5.16 5.87
N GLU A 149 -18.91 4.18 5.82
CA GLU A 149 -18.64 2.83 6.31
C GLU A 149 -17.85 2.02 5.29
N LEU A 150 -17.02 1.08 5.73
CA LEU A 150 -16.41 0.12 4.80
C LEU A 150 -17.43 -0.96 4.45
N LEU A 151 -18.10 -0.77 3.32
CA LEU A 151 -18.99 -1.76 2.72
C LEU A 151 -18.33 -2.33 1.48
N LEU A 152 -18.15 -3.65 1.46
CA LEU A 152 -17.53 -4.36 0.34
C LEU A 152 -18.56 -5.27 -0.36
N PRO A 153 -18.46 -5.43 -1.69
CA PRO A 153 -19.12 -6.53 -2.38
C PRO A 153 -18.73 -7.89 -1.82
N SER A 154 -19.50 -8.94 -2.14
CA SER A 154 -19.11 -10.30 -1.77
C SER A 154 -17.78 -10.66 -2.43
N GLY A 155 -16.86 -11.24 -1.67
CA GLY A 155 -15.50 -11.50 -2.12
C GLY A 155 -14.53 -11.82 -0.99
N THR A 156 -13.27 -12.04 -1.37
CA THR A 156 -12.14 -12.22 -0.45
C THR A 156 -11.19 -11.06 -0.62
N TYR A 157 -10.79 -10.46 0.49
CA TYR A 157 -9.99 -9.25 0.51
C TYR A 157 -8.79 -9.40 1.43
N LEU A 158 -7.66 -8.82 1.05
CA LEU A 158 -6.57 -8.53 1.96
C LEU A 158 -6.77 -7.12 2.50
N ILE A 159 -6.90 -6.99 3.82
CA ILE A 159 -6.74 -5.71 4.52
C ILE A 159 -5.35 -5.68 5.13
N ALA A 160 -4.71 -4.51 5.10
CA ALA A 160 -3.41 -4.35 5.71
C ALA A 160 -3.21 -2.92 6.20
N ALA A 161 -2.15 -2.75 6.97
CA ALA A 161 -1.60 -1.45 7.29
C ALA A 161 -0.09 -1.54 7.39
N ASN A 162 0.58 -0.48 6.95
CA ASN A 162 2.00 -0.30 7.13
C ASN A 162 2.31 1.05 7.75
N THR A 163 3.46 1.11 8.41
CA THR A 163 4.07 2.35 8.84
C THR A 163 5.44 2.48 8.19
N ASP A 164 5.78 3.68 7.75
CA ASP A 164 7.09 4.01 7.16
C ASP A 164 7.50 5.39 7.66
N PHE A 165 8.59 5.43 8.42
CA PHE A 165 9.18 6.65 8.97
C PHE A 165 10.68 6.45 9.23
N SER A 166 11.39 7.56 9.45
CA SER A 166 12.80 7.55 9.82
C SER A 166 12.98 7.64 11.33
N LEU A 167 13.97 6.93 11.86
CA LEU A 167 14.35 6.95 13.28
C LEU A 167 15.31 8.11 13.62
N ASP A 168 15.82 8.81 12.60
CA ASP A 168 16.69 9.98 12.72
C ASP A 168 16.31 11.05 11.67
N GLU A 169 16.58 12.31 11.98
CA GLU A 169 16.27 13.47 11.11
C GLU A 169 16.99 13.41 9.77
N LYS A 170 18.18 12.79 9.71
CA LYS A 170 18.98 12.69 8.49
C LYS A 170 18.38 11.74 7.47
N VAL A 171 17.42 10.89 7.86
CA VAL A 171 16.72 9.90 7.03
C VAL A 171 17.61 8.74 6.52
N VAL A 172 18.89 8.98 6.23
CA VAL A 172 19.84 7.99 5.70
C VAL A 172 19.94 6.76 6.60
N ASP A 173 19.64 5.59 6.04
CA ASP A 173 19.71 4.26 6.69
C ASP A 173 18.97 4.17 8.03
N SER A 174 17.92 4.98 8.20
CA SER A 174 17.17 5.09 9.46
C SER A 174 15.71 4.66 9.33
N TYR A 175 15.34 4.05 8.20
CA TYR A 175 13.95 3.67 7.93
C TYR A 175 13.48 2.56 8.85
N TYR A 176 12.30 2.75 9.43
CA TYR A 176 11.54 1.72 10.10
C TYR A 176 10.30 1.38 9.30
N ARG A 177 10.03 0.08 9.16
CA ARG A 177 8.84 -0.43 8.46
C ARG A 177 8.15 -1.52 9.27
N GLY A 178 6.94 -1.20 9.73
CA GLY A 178 6.01 -2.16 10.34
C GLY A 178 4.92 -2.53 9.35
N PHE A 179 4.44 -3.77 9.41
CA PHE A 179 3.35 -4.26 8.56
C PHE A 179 2.52 -5.33 9.28
N VAL A 180 1.20 -5.19 9.20
CA VAL A 180 0.19 -6.14 9.67
C VAL A 180 -0.89 -6.31 8.60
N HIS A 181 -1.48 -7.49 8.51
CA HIS A 181 -2.53 -7.80 7.54
C HIS A 181 -3.43 -8.95 7.97
N ALA A 182 -4.62 -8.99 7.38
CA ALA A 182 -5.57 -10.08 7.51
C ALA A 182 -6.32 -10.30 6.21
N THR A 183 -6.77 -11.53 6.02
CA THR A 183 -7.77 -11.86 5.00
C THR A 183 -9.15 -11.73 5.62
N ILE A 184 -10.04 -11.04 4.92
CA ILE A 184 -11.46 -10.99 5.25
C ILE A 184 -12.31 -11.52 4.10
N THR A 185 -13.50 -11.98 4.42
CA THR A 185 -14.49 -12.50 3.48
C THR A 185 -15.83 -11.80 3.67
N VAL A 186 -16.52 -11.55 2.56
CA VAL A 186 -17.87 -11.01 2.54
C VAL A 186 -18.74 -11.96 1.73
N GLU A 187 -19.84 -12.42 2.32
CA GLU A 187 -20.80 -13.35 1.70
C GLU A 187 -22.20 -12.75 1.63
#